data_AF-A0A6N2JQE4-F1
#
_entry.id   AF-A0A6N2JQE4-F1
#
_cell.length_a   1.000
_cell.length_b   1.000
_cell.length_c   1.000
_cell.angle_alpha   90.00
_cell.angle_beta   90.00
_cell.angle_gamma   90.00
#
_symmetry.space_group_name_H-M   'P 1'
#
loop_
_entity.id
_entity.type
_entity.pdbx_description
1 polymer ?
#
loop_
_entity_poly.entity_id
_entity_poly.type
_entity_poly.pdbx_seq_one_letter_code
_entity_poly.pdbx_strand_id
1 'polypeptide(L)' 'MTEPNKSPKKPKEPKDLPFEAQMQRLEEIVGILDDGETALDEMLALYEEGMKRSQYCREYLEKAEQKVTLIQSQNP' A
#
# COMPACT_ATOMS: atom_id res chain seq x y z
N MET A 1 36.80 18.42 5.29
CA MET A 1 35.70 17.82 4.51
C MET A 1 35.09 16.75 5.38
N THR A 2 34.04 17.08 6.13
CA THR A 2 33.31 16.11 6.97
C THR A 2 31.89 16.07 6.46
N GLU A 3 31.55 14.96 5.81
CA GLU A 3 30.22 14.65 5.30
C GLU A 3 29.20 14.70 6.45
N PRO A 4 28.09 15.44 6.32
CA PRO A 4 27.06 15.46 7.34
C PRO A 4 26.25 14.15 7.27
N ASN A 5 26.53 13.26 8.22
CA ASN A 5 25.60 12.38 8.91
C ASN A 5 24.23 12.15 8.23
N LYS A 6 24.12 11.05 7.47
CA LYS A 6 22.85 10.51 6.97
C LYS A 6 22.14 9.80 8.13
N SER A 7 21.30 10.54 8.84
CA SER A 7 20.42 10.01 9.89
C SER A 7 19.62 8.79 9.40
N PRO A 8 19.43 7.74 10.22
CA PRO A 8 18.70 6.54 9.83
C PRO A 8 17.21 6.91 9.69
N LYS A 9 16.71 6.93 8.45
CA LYS A 9 15.28 7.16 8.18
C LYS A 9 14.50 5.96 8.74
N LYS A 10 13.57 6.23 9.66
CA LYS A 10 12.62 5.26 10.24
C LYS A 10 11.99 4.36 9.14
N PRO A 11 11.63 3.11 9.44
CA PRO A 11 10.88 2.26 8.51
C PRO A 11 9.64 3.03 8.03
N LYS A 12 9.50 3.19 6.71
CA LYS A 12 8.32 3.85 6.11
C LYS A 12 7.09 3.03 6.47
N GLU A 13 6.07 3.65 7.07
CA GLU A 13 4.83 2.96 7.35
C GLU A 13 4.15 2.57 6.02
N PRO A 14 3.28 1.54 5.98
CA PRO A 14 2.62 1.13 4.75
C PRO A 14 1.94 2.32 4.03
N LYS A 15 1.34 3.24 4.78
CA LYS A 15 0.67 4.43 4.21
C LYS A 15 1.60 5.42 3.51
N ASP A 16 2.92 5.31 3.70
CA ASP A 16 3.92 6.20 3.10
C ASP A 16 4.45 5.71 1.73
N LEU A 17 3.99 4.54 1.27
CA LEU A 17 4.38 3.98 -0.03
C LEU A 17 3.42 4.43 -1.15
N PRO A 18 3.93 4.58 -2.39
CA PRO A 18 3.10 4.91 -3.54
C PRO A 18 2.05 3.82 -3.80
N PHE A 19 0.96 4.20 -4.48
CA PHE A 19 -0.16 3.31 -4.79
C PHE A 19 0.29 2.04 -5.51
N GLU A 20 1.16 2.18 -6.51
CA GLU A 20 1.66 1.08 -7.32
C GLU A 20 2.42 0.06 -6.48
N ALA A 21 3.23 0.53 -5.52
CA ALA A 21 3.95 -0.35 -4.61
C ALA A 21 3.02 -1.04 -3.60
N GLN A 22 1.95 -0.37 -3.19
CA GLN A 22 0.93 -0.96 -2.33
C GLN A 22 0.13 -2.05 -3.05
N MET A 23 -0.21 -1.81 -4.31
CA MET A 23 -0.91 -2.78 -5.16
C MET A 23 -0.02 -3.99 -5.47
N GLN A 24 1.23 -3.76 -5.90
CA GLN A 24 2.15 -4.84 -6.22
C GLN A 24 2.34 -5.79 -5.03
N ARG A 25 2.54 -5.24 -3.83
CA ARG A 25 2.69 -6.07 -2.63
C ARG A 25 1.39 -6.80 -2.24
N LEU A 26 0.22 -6.20 -2.49
CA LEU A 26 -1.05 -6.88 -2.30
C LEU A 26 -1.20 -8.08 -3.25
N GLU A 27 -0.81 -7.94 -4.51
CA GLU A 27 -0.81 -9.03 -5.49
C GLU A 27 0.13 -10.17 -5.08
N GLU A 28 1.33 -9.84 -4.61
CA GLU A 28 2.27 -10.82 -4.05
C GLU A 28 1.67 -11.60 -2.87
N ILE A 29 1.03 -10.90 -1.93
CA ILE A 29 0.38 -11.52 -0.77
C ILE A 29 -0.72 -12.48 -1.23
N VAL A 30 -1.56 -12.06 -2.17
CA VAL A 30 -2.63 -12.91 -2.72
C VAL A 30 -2.05 -14.17 -3.35
N GLY A 31 -0.96 -14.05 -4.13
CA GLY A 31 -0.28 -15.21 -4.71
C GLY A 31 0.23 -16.19 -3.64
N ILE A 32 0.91 -15.69 -2.61
CA ILE A 32 1.44 -16.53 -1.53
C ILE A 32 0.31 -17.23 -0.75
N LEU A 33 -0.81 -16.54 -0.51
CA LEU A 33 -1.96 -17.11 0.20
C LEU A 33 -2.69 -18.16 -0.64
N ASP A 34 -2.75 -17.99 -1.97
CA ASP A 34 -3.39 -18.93 -2.89
C ASP A 34 -2.57 -20.22 -3.05
N ASP A 35 -1.23 -20.10 -3.04
CA ASP A 35 -0.32 -21.25 -3.12
C ASP A 35 -0.45 -22.19 -1.90
N GLY A 36 -0.80 -21.66 -0.73
CA GLY A 36 -1.16 -22.49 0.44
C GLY A 36 0.00 -23.23 1.14
N GLU A 37 1.23 -23.10 0.66
CA GLU A 37 2.43 -23.80 1.16
C GLU A 37 3.07 -23.14 2.41
N THR A 38 2.49 -22.03 2.88
CA THR A 38 3.05 -21.21 3.96
C THR A 38 2.53 -21.64 5.34
N ALA A 39 3.33 -21.48 6.41
CA ALA A 39 2.87 -21.81 7.76
C ALA A 39 1.65 -20.97 8.18
N LEU A 40 0.72 -21.55 8.95
CA LEU A 40 -0.53 -20.89 9.34
C LEU A 40 -0.31 -19.51 10.00
N ASP A 41 0.66 -19.39 10.90
CA ASP A 41 0.96 -18.12 11.57
C ASP A 41 1.40 -17.03 10.59
N GLU A 42 2.16 -17.43 9.56
CA GLU A 42 2.62 -16.52 8.51
C GLU A 42 1.49 -16.19 7.52
N MET A 43 0.60 -17.14 7.21
CA MET A 43 -0.62 -16.87 6.45
C MET A 43 -1.51 -15.83 7.15
N LEU A 44 -1.65 -15.92 8.48
CA LEU A 44 -2.42 -14.94 9.27
C LEU A 44 -1.77 -13.56 9.21
N ALA A 45 -0.45 -13.48 9.33
CA ALA A 45 0.29 -12.21 9.21
C ALA A 45 0.14 -11.60 7.80
N LEU A 46 0.27 -12.42 6.75
CA LEU A 46 0.09 -12.00 5.37
C LEU A 46 -1.34 -11.53 5.10
N TYR A 47 -2.34 -12.21 5.65
CA TYR A 47 -3.74 -11.80 5.56
C TYR A 47 -3.97 -10.43 6.20
N GLU A 48 -3.47 -10.20 7.42
CA GLU A 48 -3.57 -8.89 8.07
C GLU A 48 -2.85 -7.79 7.27
N GLU A 49 -1.68 -8.09 6.71
CA GLU A 49 -0.97 -7.18 5.82
C GLU A 49 -1.83 -6.85 4.59
N GLY A 50 -2.34 -7.87 3.91
CA GLY A 50 -3.18 -7.73 2.72
C GLY A 50 -4.43 -6.89 2.97
N MET A 51 -5.09 -7.09 4.11
CA MET A 51 -6.26 -6.30 4.51
C MET A 51 -5.93 -4.81 4.65
N LYS A 52 -4.81 -4.47 5.30
CA LYS A 52 -4.37 -3.07 5.45
C LYS A 52 -4.06 -2.42 4.10
N ARG A 53 -3.44 -3.17 3.19
CA ARG A 53 -3.11 -2.69 1.84
C ARG A 53 -4.35 -2.51 0.97
N SER A 54 -5.26 -3.48 0.99
CA SER A 54 -6.56 -3.41 0.31
C SER A 54 -7.36 -2.19 0.74
N GLN A 55 -7.40 -1.91 2.05
CA GLN A 55 -8.03 -0.69 2.57
C GLN A 55 -7.36 0.57 2.02
N TYR A 56 -6.03 0.66 2.08
CA TYR A 56 -5.30 1.80 1.55
C TYR A 56 -5.58 2.05 0.07
N CYS A 57 -5.50 1.00 -0.78
CA CYS A 57 -5.74 1.13 -2.21
C CYS A 57 -7.16 1.65 -2.50
N ARG A 58 -8.16 1.15 -1.75
CA ARG A 58 -9.55 1.61 -1.86
C ARG A 58 -9.69 3.10 -1.52
N GLU A 59 -9.17 3.51 -0.36
CA GLU A 59 -9.22 4.90 0.08
C GLU A 59 -8.47 5.84 -0.89
N TYR A 60 -7.38 5.36 -1.50
CA TYR A 60 -6.63 6.11 -2.50
C TYR A 60 -7.47 6.35 -3.76
N LEU A 61 -8.14 5.31 -4.26
CA LEU A 61 -8.99 5.38 -5.45
C LEU A 61 -10.23 6.24 -5.21
N GLU A 62 -10.89 6.12 -4.05
CA GLU A 62 -12.02 6.97 -3.67
C GLU A 62 -11.63 8.46 -3.67
N LYS A 63 -10.46 8.79 -3.12
CA LYS A 63 -9.94 10.18 -3.15
C LYS A 63 -9.61 10.64 -4.56
N ALA A 64 -9.10 9.76 -5.42
CA ALA A 64 -8.81 10.08 -6.81
C ALA A 64 -10.11 10.36 -7.59
N GLU A 65 -11.13 9.53 -7.41
CA GLU A 65 -12.45 9.70 -8.01
C GLU A 65 -13.11 11.02 -7.57
N GLN A 66 -13.09 11.33 -6.27
CA GLN A 66 -13.61 12.60 -5.75
C GLN A 66 -12.94 13.82 -6.40
N LYS A 67 -11.62 13.77 -6.60
CA LYS A 67 -10.89 14.86 -7.27
C LYS A 67 -11.30 15.00 -8.73
N VAL A 68 -11.48 13.89 -9.45
CA VAL A 68 -11.95 13.91 -10.84
C VAL A 68 -13.35 14.53 -10.95
N THR A 69 -14.27 14.11 -10.09
CA THR A 69 -15.64 14.65 -10.03
C THR A 69 -15.65 16.15 -9.75
N LEU A 70 -14.79 16.63 -8.84
CA LEU A 70 -14.66 18.06 -8.56
C LEU A 70 -14.18 18.84 -9.80
N ILE A 71 -13.17 18.33 -10.50
CA ILE A 71 -12.65 18.96 -11.72
C ILE A 71 -13.73 19.02 -12.81
N GLN A 72 -14.50 17.94 -13.00
CA GLN A 72 -15.57 17.89 -13.99
C GLN A 72 -16.72 18.86 -13.67
N SER A 73 -17.07 19.02 -12.40
CA SER A 73 -18.12 19.97 -11.98
C SER A 73 -17.71 21.44 -12.07
N GLN A 74 -16.41 21.74 -12.08
CA GLN A 74 -15.87 23.09 -12.22
C GLN A 74 -15.65 23.53 -13.67
N ASN A 75 -15.78 22.62 -14.64
CA ASN A 75 -15.53 22.88 -16.06
C ASN A 75 -16.79 22.47 -16.87
N PRO A 76 -17.82 23.36 -16.94
CA PRO A 76 -19.10 23.05 -17.59
C PRO A 76 -19.00 22.89 -19.11
#